data_AF-A0A2H6N8N4-F1
#
_entry.id   AF-A0A2H6N8N4-F1
#
_cell.length_a   1.000
_cell.length_b   1.000
_cell.length_c   1.000
_cell.angle_alpha   90.00
_cell.angle_beta   90.00
_cell.angle_gamma   90.00
#
_symmetry.space_group_name_H-M   'P 1'
#
loop_
_entity.id
_entity.type
_entity.pdbx_description
1 polymer ?
#
loop_
_entity_poly.entity_id
_entity_poly.type
_entity_poly.pdbx_seq_one_letter_code
_entity_poly.pdbx_strand_id
1 'polypeptide(L)'
;VSTLAGPSSDDENEEESKPEKEDEPQEDAKELQQGKPYHWRDWSIIRGRDCLYIWSDAAALELSNGSNGWFRFILDGKLATMYSSGSPEGGSDSSESRSEFLEKLQRARSQVKPSTTSQPILSAPGPSKLTVGNWSLTCLKEGEIAIHNSDGQQATILKEDLPGFVFESNRGTKHSFTAETSLGSEFV
;
A
#
# COMPACT_ATOMS: atom_id res chain seq x y z
N VAL A 1 22.37 38.17 -59.39
CA VAL A 1 22.69 36.76 -59.05
C VAL A 1 23.46 36.80 -57.73
N SER A 2 22.85 36.27 -56.67
CA SER A 2 23.33 36.41 -55.29
C SER A 2 24.55 35.53 -54.99
N THR A 3 25.35 36.00 -54.04
CA THR A 3 26.62 35.50 -53.52
C THR A 3 26.50 34.27 -52.61
N LEU A 4 27.40 33.30 -52.83
CA LEU A 4 28.25 32.53 -51.89
C LEU A 4 27.77 32.21 -50.46
N ALA A 5 27.76 30.91 -50.12
CA ALA A 5 28.58 30.22 -49.08
C ALA A 5 27.86 29.00 -48.46
N GLY A 6 28.48 27.82 -48.46
CA GLY A 6 28.23 26.72 -47.49
C GLY A 6 29.14 26.90 -46.25
N PRO A 7 29.28 25.95 -45.27
CA PRO A 7 28.92 24.52 -45.26
C PRO A 7 28.29 23.97 -43.92
N SER A 8 28.03 22.64 -43.87
CA SER A 8 27.90 21.68 -42.72
C SER A 8 26.99 22.04 -41.50
N SER A 9 26.26 21.13 -40.86
CA SER A 9 26.75 20.00 -40.04
C SER A 9 25.59 19.10 -39.58
N ASP A 10 25.95 17.88 -39.18
CA ASP A 10 25.14 16.89 -38.45
C ASP A 10 24.39 17.48 -37.25
N ASP A 11 23.16 17.00 -37.02
CA ASP A 11 22.48 17.07 -35.72
C ASP A 11 21.91 15.69 -35.43
N GLU A 12 22.77 14.87 -34.81
CA GLU A 12 22.40 13.70 -34.03
C GLU A 12 21.54 14.18 -32.87
N ASN A 13 20.25 13.83 -32.85
CA ASN A 13 19.46 13.90 -31.63
C ASN A 13 19.23 12.47 -31.16
N GLU A 14 20.30 11.86 -30.63
CA GLU A 14 20.16 10.78 -29.67
C GLU A 14 19.40 11.37 -28.47
N GLU A 15 18.12 11.00 -28.33
CA GLU A 15 17.39 11.18 -27.08
C GLU A 15 18.16 10.41 -26.01
N GLU A 16 19.04 11.13 -25.31
CA GLU A 16 19.69 10.71 -24.08
C GLU A 16 18.57 10.31 -23.12
N SER A 17 18.29 9.01 -23.07
CA SER A 17 17.49 8.37 -22.04
C SER A 17 18.15 8.71 -20.72
N LYS A 18 17.65 9.76 -20.06
CA LYS A 18 18.10 10.18 -18.74
C LYS A 18 18.16 8.93 -17.86
N PRO A 19 19.32 8.62 -17.26
CA PRO A 19 19.39 7.54 -16.31
C PRO A 19 18.35 7.81 -15.23
N GLU A 20 17.52 6.80 -14.96
CA GLU A 20 16.69 6.74 -13.77
C GLU A 20 17.58 7.16 -12.61
N LYS A 21 17.21 8.26 -11.93
CA LYS A 21 17.91 8.66 -10.72
C LYS A 21 17.86 7.45 -9.79
N GLU A 22 19.00 6.80 -9.58
CA GLU A 22 19.20 5.94 -8.43
C GLU A 22 18.76 6.78 -7.22
N ASP A 23 17.63 6.41 -6.63
CA ASP A 23 17.06 7.08 -5.47
C ASP A 23 18.15 7.07 -4.39
N GLU A 24 18.59 8.26 -3.97
CA GLU A 24 19.28 8.36 -2.69
C GLU A 24 18.40 7.66 -1.65
N PRO A 25 18.97 6.86 -0.73
CA PRO A 25 18.17 6.10 0.22
C PRO A 25 17.29 7.06 1.02
N GLN A 26 16.00 7.09 0.67
CA GLN A 26 15.03 7.97 1.31
C GLN A 26 14.80 7.47 2.73
N GLU A 27 14.85 8.38 3.71
CA GLU A 27 14.58 8.00 5.11
C GLU A 27 13.14 7.51 5.28
N ASP A 28 12.99 6.43 6.03
CA ASP A 28 11.69 5.91 6.44
C ASP A 28 10.87 6.98 7.17
N ALA A 29 9.56 7.01 6.88
CA ALA A 29 8.66 7.88 7.60
C ALA A 29 8.62 7.50 9.09
N LYS A 30 8.66 8.52 9.95
CA LYS A 30 8.53 8.36 11.41
C LYS A 30 7.07 8.38 11.87
N GLU A 31 6.17 8.83 11.01
CA GLU A 31 4.72 8.85 11.24
C GLU A 31 3.95 8.86 9.91
N LEU A 32 2.71 8.38 9.95
CA LEU A 32 1.80 8.37 8.80
C LEU A 32 0.83 9.56 8.90
N GLN A 33 0.96 10.52 7.99
CA GLN A 33 0.13 11.73 7.93
C GLN A 33 -0.89 11.65 6.78
N GLN A 34 -2.04 12.33 6.93
CA GLN A 34 -3.00 12.45 5.84
C GLN A 34 -2.43 13.29 4.69
N GLY A 35 -2.82 12.97 3.46
CA GLY A 35 -2.39 13.69 2.26
C GLY A 35 -0.93 13.45 1.86
N LYS A 36 -0.27 12.45 2.47
CA LYS A 36 1.05 11.97 2.07
C LYS A 36 0.98 10.50 1.62
N PRO A 37 1.58 10.15 0.48
CA PRO A 37 1.71 8.78 0.04
C PRO A 37 2.91 8.11 0.72
N TYR A 38 2.72 6.84 1.08
CA TYR A 38 3.76 6.00 1.66
C TYR A 38 3.81 4.67 0.92
N HIS A 39 4.92 3.95 1.06
CA HIS A 39 5.05 2.60 0.55
C HIS A 39 5.89 1.71 1.46
N TRP A 40 5.65 0.42 1.39
CA TRP A 40 6.55 -0.61 1.89
C TRP A 40 6.67 -1.68 0.81
N ARG A 41 7.87 -1.85 0.24
CA ARG A 41 8.06 -2.69 -0.96
C ARG A 41 7.07 -2.28 -2.06
N ASP A 42 6.29 -3.22 -2.57
CA ASP A 42 5.23 -3.06 -3.58
C ASP A 42 3.89 -2.57 -2.98
N TRP A 43 3.75 -2.57 -1.65
CA TRP A 43 2.54 -2.11 -0.98
C TRP A 43 2.50 -0.59 -0.89
N SER A 44 1.46 -0.01 -1.50
CA SER A 44 1.09 1.37 -1.35
C SER A 44 0.29 1.59 -0.07
N ILE A 45 0.55 2.70 0.62
CA ILE A 45 -0.03 3.00 1.93
C ILE A 45 -0.49 4.45 1.95
N ILE A 46 -1.73 4.67 2.39
CA ILE A 46 -2.25 6.02 2.57
C ILE A 46 -3.15 6.13 3.79
N ARG A 47 -2.90 7.16 4.60
CA ARG A 47 -3.77 7.50 5.72
C ARG A 47 -4.93 8.36 5.24
N GLY A 48 -6.14 7.82 5.32
CA GLY A 48 -7.39 8.57 5.17
C GLY A 48 -7.79 9.27 6.48
N ARG A 49 -8.99 9.87 6.48
CA ARG A 49 -9.56 10.51 7.67
C ARG A 49 -9.83 9.50 8.78
N ASP A 50 -10.54 8.44 8.44
CA ASP A 50 -11.11 7.49 9.41
C ASP A 50 -10.51 6.08 9.27
N CYS A 51 -9.67 5.85 8.27
CA CYS A 51 -9.07 4.54 7.97
C CYS A 51 -7.63 4.71 7.47
N LEU A 52 -6.82 3.68 7.67
CA LEU A 52 -5.57 3.45 6.95
C LEU A 52 -5.85 2.47 5.81
N TYR A 53 -5.40 2.80 4.60
CA TYR A 53 -5.48 1.89 3.45
C TYR A 53 -4.09 1.41 3.09
N ILE A 54 -4.00 0.11 2.79
CA ILE A 54 -2.77 -0.56 2.37
C ILE A 54 -3.14 -1.47 1.20
N TRP A 55 -2.46 -1.36 0.07
CA TRP A 55 -2.80 -2.18 -1.11
C TRP A 55 -1.58 -2.45 -1.98
N SER A 56 -1.61 -3.57 -2.68
CA SER A 56 -0.71 -3.90 -3.77
C SER A 56 -1.53 -4.24 -5.02
N ASP A 57 -0.90 -4.86 -6.01
CA ASP A 57 -1.61 -5.46 -7.14
C ASP A 57 -2.40 -6.71 -6.76
N ALA A 58 -2.12 -7.35 -5.61
CA ALA A 58 -2.74 -8.62 -5.22
C ALA A 58 -3.91 -8.44 -4.25
N ALA A 59 -3.80 -7.50 -3.31
CA ALA A 59 -4.81 -7.30 -2.27
C ALA A 59 -4.89 -5.85 -1.80
N ALA A 60 -6.05 -5.47 -1.26
CA ALA A 60 -6.26 -4.16 -0.66
C ALA A 60 -6.89 -4.33 0.72
N LEU A 61 -6.45 -3.54 1.69
CA LEU A 61 -6.83 -3.58 3.10
C LEU A 61 -7.37 -2.21 3.51
N GLU A 62 -8.48 -2.19 4.25
CA GLU A 62 -9.00 -1.02 4.93
C GLU A 62 -9.05 -1.29 6.44
N LEU A 63 -8.23 -0.53 7.15
CA LEU A 63 -8.03 -0.60 8.59
C LEU A 63 -8.71 0.61 9.24
N SER A 64 -9.94 0.45 9.73
CA SER A 64 -10.68 1.54 10.36
C SER A 64 -10.03 1.96 11.69
N ASN A 65 -9.84 3.26 11.90
CA ASN A 65 -9.13 3.82 13.06
C ASN A 65 -9.75 3.42 14.41
N GLY A 66 -11.07 3.22 14.46
CA GLY A 66 -11.81 2.83 15.67
C GLY A 66 -12.15 1.35 15.74
N SER A 67 -11.57 0.52 14.88
CA SER A 67 -11.81 -0.93 14.91
C SER A 67 -11.16 -1.58 16.12
N ASN A 68 -11.84 -2.57 16.68
CA ASN A 68 -11.34 -3.43 17.76
C ASN A 68 -10.71 -4.72 17.21
N GLY A 69 -10.13 -4.64 16.01
CA GLY A 69 -9.36 -5.73 15.41
C GLY A 69 -9.96 -6.37 14.17
N TRP A 70 -11.14 -5.93 13.72
CA TRP A 70 -11.67 -6.33 12.41
C TRP A 70 -11.20 -5.37 11.31
N PHE A 71 -11.03 -5.87 10.09
CA PHE A 71 -10.71 -5.03 8.94
C PHE A 71 -11.39 -5.55 7.69
N ARG A 72 -11.56 -4.68 6.68
CA ARG A 72 -12.07 -5.10 5.37
C ARG A 72 -10.90 -5.31 4.42
N PHE A 73 -11.02 -6.27 3.52
CA PHE A 73 -10.04 -6.47 2.47
C PHE A 73 -10.68 -6.89 1.16
N ILE A 74 -10.01 -6.57 0.06
CA ILE A 74 -10.33 -7.06 -1.26
C ILE A 74 -9.22 -8.01 -1.68
N LEU A 75 -9.61 -9.23 -2.04
CA LEU A 75 -8.75 -10.27 -2.60
C LEU A 75 -9.53 -10.96 -3.71
N ASP A 76 -8.90 -11.20 -4.86
CA ASP A 76 -9.55 -11.79 -6.03
C ASP A 76 -10.86 -11.09 -6.43
N GLY A 77 -10.86 -9.76 -6.33
CA GLY A 77 -12.00 -8.90 -6.64
C GLY A 77 -13.16 -8.95 -5.62
N LYS A 78 -13.08 -9.79 -4.59
CA LYS A 78 -14.14 -9.97 -3.58
C LYS A 78 -13.83 -9.21 -2.31
N LEU A 79 -14.85 -8.53 -1.76
CA LEU A 79 -14.74 -7.83 -0.49
C LEU A 79 -15.08 -8.79 0.66
N ALA A 80 -14.23 -8.85 1.67
CA ALA A 80 -14.47 -9.64 2.87
C ALA A 80 -14.12 -8.84 4.13
N THR A 81 -14.71 -9.25 5.26
CA THR A 81 -14.36 -8.71 6.58
C THR A 81 -13.61 -9.76 7.37
N MET A 82 -12.37 -9.45 7.75
CA MET A 82 -11.58 -10.28 8.65
C MET A 82 -11.87 -9.90 10.09
N TYR A 83 -12.21 -10.87 10.93
CA TYR A 83 -12.34 -10.70 12.38
C TYR A 83 -11.12 -11.26 13.11
N SER A 84 -10.93 -10.85 14.36
CA SER A 84 -9.82 -11.32 15.21
C SER A 84 -9.78 -12.84 15.42
N SER A 85 -10.91 -13.53 15.21
CA SER A 85 -11.01 -15.00 15.23
C SER A 85 -10.31 -15.70 14.05
N GLY A 86 -10.01 -14.97 12.96
CA GLY A 86 -9.34 -15.49 11.77
C GLY A 86 -10.23 -16.12 10.72
N SER A 87 -11.54 -16.09 10.90
CA SER A 87 -12.49 -16.47 9.85
C SER A 87 -12.95 -15.21 9.12
N PRO A 88 -12.64 -15.04 7.83
CA PRO A 88 -13.21 -13.97 7.04
C PRO A 88 -14.69 -14.27 6.82
N GLU A 89 -15.54 -13.29 7.14
CA GLU A 89 -16.93 -13.33 6.69
C GLU A 89 -16.97 -12.65 5.33
N GLY A 90 -17.21 -13.47 4.30
CA GLY A 90 -17.66 -12.95 3.01
C GLY A 90 -18.99 -12.27 3.26
N GLY A 91 -19.00 -10.94 3.16
CA GLY A 91 -20.26 -10.21 3.13
C GLY A 91 -21.05 -10.71 1.93
N SER A 92 -22.35 -10.86 2.07
CA SER A 92 -23.26 -10.86 0.93
C SER A 92 -22.91 -9.67 0.04
N ASP A 93 -22.15 -9.90 -1.03
CA ASP A 93 -21.58 -8.90 -1.92
C ASP A 93 -22.69 -8.03 -2.52
N SER A 94 -22.98 -6.87 -1.92
CA SER A 94 -23.54 -5.78 -2.69
C SER A 94 -22.39 -5.07 -3.38
N SER A 95 -22.50 -4.86 -4.68
CA SER A 95 -21.60 -4.00 -5.46
C SER A 95 -21.40 -2.62 -4.81
N GLU A 96 -22.39 -2.17 -4.01
CA GLU A 96 -22.34 -0.93 -3.24
C GLU A 96 -21.25 -0.92 -2.17
N SER A 97 -21.07 -2.02 -1.42
CA SER A 97 -20.05 -2.09 -0.36
C SER A 97 -18.61 -2.02 -0.90
N ARG A 98 -18.36 -2.70 -2.03
CA ARG A 98 -17.08 -2.61 -2.75
C ARG A 98 -16.88 -1.21 -3.35
N SER A 99 -17.94 -0.62 -3.91
CA SER A 99 -17.86 0.74 -4.46
C SER A 99 -17.55 1.75 -3.36
N GLU A 100 -18.16 1.63 -2.18
CA GLU A 100 -17.87 2.47 -1.01
C GLU A 100 -16.40 2.36 -0.58
N PHE A 101 -15.84 1.15 -0.53
CA PHE A 101 -14.42 0.93 -0.25
C PHE A 101 -13.55 1.72 -1.24
N LEU A 102 -13.81 1.55 -2.54
CA LEU A 102 -13.05 2.22 -3.60
C LEU A 102 -13.20 3.74 -3.54
N GLU A 103 -14.42 4.26 -3.36
CA GLU A 103 -14.67 5.70 -3.26
C GLU A 103 -13.89 6.33 -2.09
N LYS A 104 -13.85 5.67 -0.94
CA LYS A 104 -13.09 6.16 0.21
C LYS A 104 -11.58 6.10 -0.03
N LEU A 105 -11.08 5.04 -0.66
CA LEU A 105 -9.68 4.94 -1.06
C LEU A 105 -9.31 6.06 -2.06
N GLN A 106 -10.10 6.27 -3.11
CA GLN A 106 -9.86 7.33 -4.09
C GLN A 106 -9.95 8.72 -3.44
N ARG A 107 -10.87 8.93 -2.49
CA ARG A 107 -10.94 10.17 -1.71
C ARG A 107 -9.69 10.39 -0.86
N ALA A 108 -9.11 9.35 -0.27
CA ALA A 108 -7.85 9.46 0.45
C ALA A 108 -6.71 9.83 -0.51
N ARG A 109 -6.62 9.16 -1.67
CA ARG A 109 -5.65 9.44 -2.72
C ARG A 109 -5.75 10.88 -3.23
N SER A 110 -6.96 11.41 -3.40
CA SER A 110 -7.18 12.77 -3.88
C SER A 110 -6.70 13.87 -2.92
N GLN A 111 -6.38 13.54 -1.67
CA GLN A 111 -5.77 14.48 -0.72
C GLN A 111 -4.26 14.61 -0.92
N VAL A 112 -3.64 13.69 -1.67
CA VAL A 112 -2.21 13.76 -1.99
C VAL A 112 -1.98 14.88 -3.00
N LYS A 113 -1.06 15.79 -2.66
CA LYS A 113 -0.70 16.87 -3.59
C LYS A 113 -0.05 16.27 -4.84
N PRO A 114 -0.38 16.76 -6.05
CA PRO A 114 0.31 16.36 -7.27
C PRO A 114 1.83 16.46 -7.09
N SER A 115 2.59 15.56 -7.72
CA SER A 115 4.07 15.46 -7.64
C SER A 115 4.66 15.13 -6.26
N THR A 116 3.84 14.76 -5.26
CA THR A 116 4.37 14.23 -3.99
C THR A 116 4.89 12.80 -4.20
N THR A 117 6.20 12.60 -4.03
CA THR A 117 6.81 11.26 -4.07
C THR A 117 6.40 10.45 -2.84
N SER A 118 6.17 9.14 -3.05
CA SER A 118 5.88 8.20 -1.96
C SER A 118 7.09 8.04 -1.05
N GLN A 119 6.90 8.15 0.26
CA GLN A 119 7.97 7.94 1.25
C GLN A 119 7.98 6.48 1.72
N PRO A 120 9.15 5.82 1.82
CA PRO A 120 9.22 4.46 2.35
C PRO A 120 8.85 4.44 3.84
N ILE A 121 8.42 3.28 4.31
CA ILE A 121 8.24 3.00 5.73
C ILE A 121 8.86 1.67 6.06
N LEU A 122 9.43 1.54 7.26
CA LEU A 122 9.83 0.25 7.84
C LEU A 122 10.68 -0.61 6.88
N SER A 123 11.58 0.02 6.13
CA SER A 123 12.38 -0.60 5.06
C SER A 123 13.36 -1.64 5.58
N ALA A 124 13.71 -1.57 6.86
CA ALA A 124 14.55 -2.53 7.55
C ALA A 124 13.98 -2.89 8.93
N PRO A 125 14.29 -4.08 9.46
CA PRO A 125 13.89 -4.47 10.81
C PRO A 125 14.42 -3.52 11.87
N GLY A 126 13.57 -3.18 12.84
CA GLY A 126 13.95 -2.28 13.92
C GLY A 126 12.87 -2.03 14.96
N PRO A 127 13.16 -1.21 15.98
CA PRO A 127 12.21 -0.89 17.04
C PRO A 127 11.12 0.12 16.61
N SER A 128 11.19 0.64 15.38
CA SER A 128 10.25 1.62 14.84
C SER A 128 8.82 1.06 14.81
N LYS A 129 7.87 1.88 15.23
CA LYS A 129 6.45 1.55 15.27
C LYS A 129 5.64 2.73 14.75
N LEU A 130 4.88 2.52 13.68
CA LEU A 130 3.97 3.52 13.12
C LEU A 130 2.55 3.22 13.62
N THR A 131 1.83 4.22 14.11
CA THR A 131 0.49 4.03 14.70
C THR A 131 -0.53 4.94 14.03
N VAL A 132 -1.67 4.38 13.63
CA VAL A 132 -2.80 5.09 13.04
C VAL A 132 -4.10 4.55 13.63
N GLY A 133 -4.77 5.37 14.44
CA GLY A 133 -5.92 4.92 15.22
C GLY A 133 -5.54 3.75 16.12
N ASN A 134 -6.33 2.68 16.07
CA ASN A 134 -6.09 1.44 16.80
C ASN A 134 -5.12 0.47 16.09
N TRP A 135 -4.49 0.88 14.99
CA TRP A 135 -3.56 0.02 14.24
C TRP A 135 -2.13 0.46 14.43
N SER A 136 -1.23 -0.52 14.45
CA SER A 136 0.20 -0.26 14.45
C SER A 136 0.96 -1.18 13.52
N LEU A 137 1.95 -0.62 12.83
CA LEU A 137 2.82 -1.30 11.88
C LEU A 137 4.23 -1.39 12.47
N THR A 138 4.83 -2.56 12.38
CA THR A 138 6.20 -2.84 12.81
C THR A 138 6.92 -3.72 11.78
N CYS A 139 8.24 -3.58 11.69
CA CYS A 139 9.12 -4.50 10.96
C CYS A 139 10.09 -5.09 11.97
N LEU A 140 9.84 -6.32 12.39
CA LEU A 140 10.72 -7.03 13.34
C LEU A 140 11.55 -8.12 12.65
N LYS A 141 11.23 -8.43 11.39
CA LYS A 141 11.87 -9.46 10.60
C LYS A 141 12.03 -8.97 9.16
N GLU A 142 13.15 -9.31 8.55
CA GLU A 142 13.47 -8.92 7.18
C GLU A 142 12.39 -9.41 6.21
N GLY A 143 12.02 -8.56 5.26
CA GLY A 143 11.06 -8.90 4.21
C GLY A 143 9.60 -9.00 4.66
N GLU A 144 9.26 -8.65 5.92
CA GLU A 144 7.87 -8.64 6.38
C GLU A 144 7.55 -7.47 7.34
N ILE A 145 6.34 -6.92 7.20
CA ILE A 145 5.76 -6.01 8.20
C ILE A 145 4.55 -6.64 8.85
N ALA A 146 4.40 -6.40 10.14
CA ALA A 146 3.26 -6.85 10.93
C ALA A 146 2.37 -5.67 11.29
N ILE A 147 1.07 -5.86 11.10
CA ILE A 147 -0.01 -4.94 11.44
C ILE A 147 -0.75 -5.52 12.64
N HIS A 148 -0.74 -4.78 13.74
CA HIS A 148 -1.38 -5.16 14.99
C HIS A 148 -2.49 -4.18 15.34
N ASN A 149 -3.56 -4.69 15.95
CA ASN A 149 -4.55 -3.84 16.59
C ASN A 149 -4.18 -3.63 18.08
N SER A 150 -4.39 -2.44 18.61
CA SER A 150 -4.08 -2.09 20.00
C SER A 150 -4.81 -2.95 21.03
N ASP A 151 -6.03 -3.40 20.71
CA ASP A 151 -6.89 -4.17 21.62
C ASP A 151 -6.83 -5.69 21.36
N GLY A 152 -6.03 -6.10 20.37
CA GLY A 152 -6.05 -7.45 19.83
C GLY A 152 -4.74 -8.21 19.98
N GLN A 153 -4.84 -9.54 19.99
CA GLN A 153 -3.69 -10.44 19.89
C GLN A 153 -3.46 -10.96 18.46
N GLN A 154 -4.32 -10.58 17.52
CA GLN A 154 -4.15 -10.91 16.11
C GLN A 154 -3.06 -10.07 15.44
N ALA A 155 -2.51 -10.58 14.36
CA ALA A 155 -1.57 -9.88 13.50
C ALA A 155 -1.91 -10.14 12.03
N THR A 156 -1.79 -9.10 11.20
CA THR A 156 -1.79 -9.25 9.73
C THR A 156 -0.38 -8.99 9.25
N ILE A 157 0.20 -9.92 8.52
CA ILE A 157 1.60 -9.87 8.09
C ILE A 157 1.64 -9.75 6.58
N LEU A 158 2.28 -8.70 6.10
CA LEU A 158 2.59 -8.50 4.68
C LEU A 158 4.02 -8.98 4.45
N LYS A 159 4.26 -9.68 3.34
CA LYS A 159 5.57 -10.20 2.97
C LYS A 159 5.90 -9.81 1.55
N GLU A 160 7.18 -9.55 1.29
CA GLU A 160 7.66 -9.17 -0.05
C GLU A 160 7.54 -10.31 -1.08
N ASP A 161 7.46 -11.56 -0.62
CA ASP A 161 7.40 -12.76 -1.45
C ASP A 161 6.00 -13.40 -1.50
N LEU A 162 4.97 -12.72 -0.98
CA LEU A 162 3.60 -13.22 -0.92
C LEU A 162 2.63 -12.27 -1.63
N PRO A 163 1.96 -12.71 -2.70
CA PRO A 163 0.91 -11.93 -3.34
C PRO A 163 -0.38 -12.02 -2.50
N GLY A 164 -0.41 -11.28 -1.39
CA GLY A 164 -1.48 -11.30 -0.39
C GLY A 164 -0.94 -11.13 1.02
N PHE A 165 -1.56 -11.75 2.02
CA PHE A 165 -1.18 -11.55 3.41
C PHE A 165 -1.36 -12.81 4.25
N VAL A 166 -0.61 -12.89 5.35
CA VAL A 166 -0.83 -13.90 6.38
C VAL A 166 -1.60 -13.27 7.53
N PHE A 167 -2.67 -13.90 7.97
CA PHE A 167 -3.39 -13.52 9.18
C PHE A 167 -3.12 -14.50 10.30
N GLU A 168 -2.68 -14.00 11.45
CA GLU A 168 -2.58 -14.73 12.70
C GLU A 168 -3.73 -14.30 13.61
N SER A 169 -4.65 -15.22 13.91
CA SER A 169 -5.78 -14.97 14.81
C SER A 169 -5.36 -14.74 16.25
N ASN A 170 -6.29 -14.26 17.08
CA ASN A 170 -6.10 -14.13 18.53
C ASN A 170 -5.86 -15.46 19.28
N ARG A 171 -6.01 -16.61 18.59
CA ARG A 171 -5.68 -17.95 19.11
C ARG A 171 -4.32 -18.45 18.61
N GLY A 172 -3.56 -17.62 17.87
CA GLY A 172 -2.28 -17.99 17.26
C GLY A 172 -2.41 -18.87 16.01
N THR A 173 -3.64 -19.09 15.50
CA THR A 173 -3.83 -19.84 14.25
C THR A 173 -3.50 -18.95 13.06
N LYS A 174 -2.63 -19.44 12.16
CA LYS A 174 -2.20 -18.72 10.96
C LYS A 174 -2.95 -19.18 9.73
N HIS A 175 -3.43 -18.24 8.94
CA HIS A 175 -4.05 -18.44 7.65
C HIS A 175 -3.33 -17.59 6.61
N SER A 176 -2.91 -18.22 5.51
CA SER A 176 -2.33 -17.51 4.37
C SER A 176 -3.43 -17.21 3.37
N PHE A 177 -3.57 -15.94 3.00
CA PHE A 177 -4.47 -15.46 1.97
C PHE A 177 -3.61 -15.03 0.78
N THR A 178 -3.66 -15.82 -0.29
CA THR A 178 -2.86 -15.63 -1.49
C THR A 178 -3.81 -15.37 -2.65
N ALA A 179 -3.56 -14.30 -3.39
CA ALA A 179 -4.34 -13.94 -4.56
C ALA A 179 -4.08 -14.92 -5.70
N GLU A 180 -5.14 -15.29 -6.41
CA GLU A 180 -5.06 -16.02 -7.68
C GLU A 180 -5.11 -15.06 -8.88
N THR A 181 -5.59 -13.84 -8.65
CA THR A 181 -5.77 -12.79 -9.66
C THR A 181 -5.30 -11.44 -9.14
N SER A 182 -4.74 -10.62 -10.03
CA SER A 182 -4.43 -9.23 -9.70
C SER A 182 -5.72 -8.40 -9.56
N LEU A 183 -5.68 -7.41 -8.69
CA LEU A 183 -6.65 -6.34 -8.59
C LEU A 183 -6.70 -5.53 -9.90
N GLY A 184 -7.88 -5.00 -10.22
CA GLY A 184 -8.08 -4.25 -11.46
C GLY A 184 -7.40 -2.88 -11.45
N SER A 185 -7.48 -2.18 -12.59
CA SER A 185 -6.90 -0.85 -12.81
C SER A 185 -7.37 0.24 -11.85
N GLU A 186 -8.42 -0.03 -11.07
CA GLU A 186 -8.94 0.85 -10.03
C GLU A 186 -7.95 1.07 -8.85
N PHE A 187 -6.95 0.19 -8.69
CA PHE A 187 -5.91 0.26 -7.65
C PHE A 187 -4.57 0.82 -8.13
N VAL A 188 -4.45 1.06 -9.45
CA VAL A 188 -3.27 1.67 -10.09
C VAL A 188 -3.33 3.20 -9.98
#